data_AF-A0A9E8SK66-F1
#
_entry.id   AF-A0A9E8SK66-F1
#
_cell.length_a   1.000
_cell.length_b   1.000
_cell.length_c   1.000
_cell.angle_alpha   90.00
_cell.angle_beta   90.00
_cell.angle_gamma   90.00
#
_symmetry.space_group_name_H-M   'P 1'
#
loop_
_entity.id
_entity.type
_entity.pdbx_description
1 polymer ?
#
loop_
_entity_poly.entity_id
_entity_poly.type
_entity_poly.pdbx_seq_one_letter_code
_entity_poly.pdbx_strand_id
1 'polypeptide(L)'
;MNQKFYPLTASADSLTFTFQSLSTHKTVPKEIQFIKITDKLYNLAFGDLQMNDEIDDLVVTNNKDTELVLATVIQAIQAFLKSYSQNAVYFTGSTPSRTRLYRIILNREYVN
;
A
#
# COMPACT_ATOMS: atom_id res chain seq x y z
N MET A 1 20.86 9.42 -1.03
CA MET A 1 19.55 9.45 -0.35
C MET A 1 18.95 8.05 -0.41
N ASN A 2 19.03 7.27 0.67
CA ASN A 2 18.52 5.90 0.77
C ASN A 2 17.04 5.90 1.21
N GLN A 3 16.13 6.41 0.38
CA GLN A 3 14.71 6.22 0.69
C GLN A 3 14.31 4.79 0.28
N LYS A 4 14.06 3.93 1.28
CA LYS A 4 13.58 2.55 1.08
C LYS A 4 12.11 2.47 0.61
N PHE A 5 11.40 3.61 0.54
CA PHE A 5 9.98 3.74 0.18
C PHE A 5 9.71 5.14 -0.42
N TYR A 6 8.60 5.32 -1.14
CA TYR A 6 8.18 6.62 -1.68
C TYR A 6 7.65 7.55 -0.58
N PRO A 7 7.84 8.88 -0.69
CA PRO A 7 7.17 9.84 0.19
C PRO A 7 5.65 9.64 0.19
N LEU A 8 5.08 9.50 1.38
CA LEU A 8 3.66 9.24 1.62
C LEU A 8 2.98 10.49 2.16
N THR A 9 1.80 10.79 1.63
CA THR A 9 0.89 11.77 2.19
C THR A 9 -0.27 11.04 2.83
N ALA A 10 -0.59 11.35 4.09
CA ALA A 10 -1.69 10.75 4.84
C ALA A 10 -2.86 11.73 4.95
N SER A 11 -4.08 11.21 4.94
CA SER A 11 -5.28 11.95 5.37
C SER A 11 -5.22 12.22 6.87
N ALA A 12 -6.01 13.20 7.34
CA ALA A 12 -6.02 13.61 8.74
C ALA A 12 -6.46 12.49 9.70
N ASP A 13 -7.28 11.56 9.23
CA ASP A 13 -7.78 10.40 9.98
C ASP A 13 -6.89 9.16 9.85
N SER A 14 -5.77 9.25 9.13
CA SER A 14 -4.87 8.12 8.81
C SER A 14 -5.56 6.94 8.13
N LEU A 15 -6.69 7.14 7.45
CA LEU A 15 -7.39 6.08 6.71
C LEU A 15 -7.03 6.03 5.23
N THR A 16 -6.49 7.11 4.66
CA THR A 16 -6.09 7.19 3.25
C THR A 16 -4.65 7.66 3.14
N PHE A 17 -3.89 7.03 2.26
CA PHE A 17 -2.51 7.41 1.96
C PHE A 17 -2.27 7.42 0.46
N THR A 18 -1.61 8.47 -0.02
CA THR A 18 -1.28 8.62 -1.45
C THR A 18 0.21 8.78 -1.65
N PHE A 19 0.72 8.28 -2.78
CA PHE A 19 2.10 8.49 -3.20
C PHE A 19 2.22 8.41 -4.74
N GLN A 20 3.37 8.83 -5.26
CA GLN A 20 3.69 8.80 -6.68
C GLN A 20 4.71 7.69 -6.95
N SER A 21 4.32 6.68 -7.73
CA SER A 21 5.25 5.63 -8.21
C SER A 21 5.94 6.12 -9.47
N LEU A 22 7.27 6.17 -9.40
CA LEU A 22 8.12 6.81 -10.41
C LEU A 22 8.92 5.76 -11.18
N SER A 23 8.93 5.90 -12.50
CA SER A 23 9.86 5.23 -13.41
C SER A 23 10.47 6.25 -14.37
N THR A 24 11.42 5.81 -15.20
CA THR A 24 12.05 6.66 -16.22
C THR A 24 11.09 7.20 -17.27
N HIS A 25 9.90 6.59 -17.42
CA HIS A 25 8.97 6.90 -18.52
C HIS A 25 7.58 7.32 -18.06
N LYS A 26 7.24 7.10 -16.79
CA LYS A 26 5.89 7.35 -16.25
C LYS A 26 5.92 7.54 -14.75
N THR A 27 5.03 8.41 -14.32
CA THR A 27 4.65 8.64 -12.93
C THR A 27 3.22 8.19 -12.78
N VAL A 28 2.94 7.36 -11.77
CA VAL A 28 1.62 6.79 -11.56
C VAL A 28 1.18 7.09 -10.13
N PRO A 29 0.09 7.87 -9.95
CA PRO A 29 -0.46 8.11 -8.63
C PRO A 29 -1.04 6.81 -8.08
N LYS A 30 -0.78 6.54 -6.80
CA LYS A 30 -1.23 5.35 -6.11
C LYS A 30 -1.89 5.74 -4.80
N GLU A 31 -2.90 4.96 -4.43
CA GLU A 31 -3.65 5.18 -3.19
C GLU A 31 -3.75 3.88 -2.38
N ILE A 32 -3.72 4.04 -1.06
CA ILE A 32 -3.95 3.01 -0.06
C ILE A 32 -5.10 3.48 0.82
N GLN A 33 -6.14 2.66 0.95
CA GLN A 33 -7.29 2.94 1.82
C GLN A 33 -7.46 1.84 2.88
N PHE A 34 -7.69 2.25 4.12
CA PHE A 34 -8.07 1.38 5.23
C PHE A 34 -9.57 1.45 5.45
N ILE A 35 -10.28 0.43 5.00
CA ILE A 35 -11.75 0.35 5.03
C ILE A 35 -12.18 -0.52 6.20
N LYS A 36 -12.94 0.04 7.15
CA LYS A 36 -13.39 -0.70 8.34
C LYS A 36 -14.30 -1.87 7.92
N ILE A 37 -13.96 -3.09 8.36
CA ILE A 37 -14.80 -4.30 8.22
C ILE A 37 -15.58 -4.50 9.52
N THR A 38 -14.88 -4.53 10.65
CA THR A 38 -15.46 -4.67 12.00
C THR A 38 -14.72 -3.75 12.99
N ASP A 39 -15.13 -3.76 14.26
CA ASP A 39 -14.56 -2.88 15.30
C ASP A 39 -13.05 -2.98 15.52
N LYS A 40 -12.41 -4.07 15.09
CA LYS A 40 -10.96 -4.26 15.22
C LYS A 40 -10.29 -4.75 13.94
N LEU A 41 -10.97 -4.64 12.79
CA LEU A 41 -10.48 -5.17 11.53
C LEU A 41 -10.75 -4.22 10.38
N TYR A 42 -9.71 -3.89 9.64
CA TYR A 42 -9.76 -3.05 8.44
C TYR A 42 -9.24 -3.83 7.23
N ASN A 43 -9.90 -3.67 6.09
CA ASN A 43 -9.37 -4.08 4.80
C ASN A 43 -8.39 -3.02 4.31
N LEU A 44 -7.25 -3.42 3.72
CA LEU A 44 -6.40 -2.52 2.95
C LEU A 44 -6.71 -2.70 1.46
N ALA A 45 -7.27 -1.66 0.84
CA ALA A 45 -7.38 -1.52 -0.61
C ALA A 45 -6.18 -0.75 -1.14
N PHE A 46 -5.60 -1.19 -2.25
CA PHE A 46 -4.43 -0.57 -2.85
C PHE A 46 -4.44 -0.74 -4.38
N GLY A 47 -4.14 0.34 -5.11
CA GLY A 47 -4.05 0.32 -6.56
C GLY A 47 -3.60 1.64 -7.18
N ASP A 48 -3.75 1.75 -8.49
CA ASP A 48 -3.47 2.96 -9.26
C ASP A 48 -4.67 3.91 -9.16
N LEU A 49 -4.43 5.13 -8.71
CA LEU A 49 -5.46 6.16 -8.58
C LEU A 49 -5.79 6.73 -9.97
N GLN A 50 -7.03 6.59 -10.39
CA GLN A 50 -7.52 7.06 -11.69
C GLN A 50 -8.00 8.51 -11.61
N MET A 51 -8.24 9.14 -12.77
CA MET A 51 -8.71 10.54 -12.85
C MET A 51 -10.11 10.77 -12.28
N ASN A 52 -10.90 9.70 -12.14
CA ASN A 52 -12.24 9.70 -11.55
C ASN A 52 -12.24 9.36 -10.06
N ASP A 53 -11.08 9.44 -9.39
CA ASP A 53 -10.88 9.08 -7.98
C ASP A 53 -11.18 7.61 -7.64
N GLU A 54 -11.25 6.73 -8.65
CA GLU A 54 -11.35 5.29 -8.45
C GLU A 54 -9.96 4.65 -8.36
N ILE A 55 -9.88 3.56 -7.59
CA ILE A 55 -8.68 2.73 -7.48
C ILE A 55 -8.81 1.57 -8.47
N ASP A 56 -7.86 1.47 -9.41
CA ASP A 56 -7.68 0.27 -10.22
C ASP A 56 -6.65 -0.65 -9.53
N ASP A 57 -7.14 -1.72 -8.91
CA ASP A 57 -6.30 -2.70 -8.21
C ASP A 57 -5.90 -3.88 -9.12
N LEU A 58 -6.41 -3.98 -10.34
CA LEU A 58 -6.11 -5.07 -11.28
C LEU A 58 -5.01 -4.70 -12.28
N VAL A 59 -4.86 -3.41 -12.59
CA VAL A 59 -3.88 -2.92 -13.56
C VAL A 59 -2.46 -3.37 -13.20
N VAL A 60 -1.72 -3.77 -14.23
CA VAL A 60 -0.29 -4.06 -14.13
C VAL A 60 0.45 -2.82 -14.58
N THR A 61 0.79 -1.94 -13.63
CA THR A 61 1.53 -0.71 -13.95
C THR A 61 2.84 -1.03 -14.65
N ASN A 62 3.59 -2.05 -14.22
CA ASN A 62 4.91 -2.43 -14.74
C ASN A 62 5.95 -1.28 -14.69
N ASN A 63 6.04 -0.57 -13.56
CA ASN A 63 7.04 0.49 -13.32
C ASN A 63 8.43 -0.03 -12.92
N LYS A 64 8.60 -1.36 -12.78
CA LYS A 64 9.84 -2.03 -12.34
C LYS A 64 10.32 -1.58 -10.94
N ASP A 65 9.39 -1.12 -10.10
CA ASP A 65 9.62 -0.55 -8.77
C ASP A 65 8.87 -1.32 -7.67
N THR A 66 8.52 -2.58 -7.93
CA THR A 66 7.65 -3.41 -7.07
C THR A 66 8.13 -3.47 -5.62
N GLU A 67 9.42 -3.63 -5.35
CA GLU A 67 9.95 -3.64 -3.98
C GLU A 67 9.74 -2.30 -3.26
N LEU A 68 9.94 -1.19 -3.97
CA LEU A 68 9.79 0.16 -3.43
C LEU A 68 8.31 0.49 -3.14
N VAL A 69 7.40 0.09 -4.04
CA VAL A 69 5.95 0.16 -3.83
C VAL A 69 5.55 -0.65 -2.59
N LEU A 70 6.08 -1.85 -2.42
CA LEU A 70 5.70 -2.73 -1.32
C LEU A 70 6.25 -2.24 0.03
N ALA A 71 7.47 -1.73 0.06
CA ALA A 71 7.99 -1.02 1.21
C ALA A 71 7.13 0.20 1.57
N THR A 72 6.64 0.93 0.58
CA THR A 72 5.72 2.06 0.76
C THR A 72 4.39 1.63 1.38
N VAL A 73 3.80 0.53 0.91
CA VAL A 73 2.57 -0.04 1.50
C VAL A 73 2.80 -0.46 2.95
N ILE A 74 3.94 -1.06 3.28
CA ILE A 74 4.30 -1.41 4.67
C ILE A 74 4.39 -0.17 5.55
N GLN A 75 4.99 0.92 5.06
CA GLN A 75 5.06 2.18 5.81
C GLN A 75 3.68 2.78 6.09
N ALA A 76 2.74 2.68 5.14
CA ALA A 76 1.35 3.10 5.36
C ALA A 76 0.66 2.23 6.43
N ILE A 77 0.86 0.90 6.40
CA ILE A 77 0.35 -0.02 7.44
C ILE A 77 0.90 0.37 8.82
N GLN A 78 2.20 0.62 8.93
CA GLN A 78 2.81 1.04 10.20
C GLN A 78 2.26 2.39 10.69
N ALA A 79 2.05 3.36 9.80
CA ALA A 79 1.47 4.65 10.14
C ALA A 79 0.03 4.50 10.63
N PHE A 80 -0.80 3.72 9.92
CA PHE A 80 -2.16 3.38 10.33
C PHE A 80 -2.17 2.72 11.72
N LEU A 81 -1.36 1.69 11.95
CA LEU A 81 -1.32 0.96 13.23
C LEU A 81 -0.82 1.82 14.40
N LYS A 82 -0.07 2.91 14.16
CA LYS A 82 0.25 3.88 15.22
C LYS A 82 -0.99 4.66 15.67
N SER A 83 -1.85 5.05 14.74
CA SER A 83 -3.13 5.74 15.03
C SER A 83 -4.20 4.77 15.56
N TYR A 84 -4.16 3.52 15.13
CA TYR A 84 -5.20 2.49 15.39
C TYR A 84 -4.61 1.24 16.06
N SER A 85 -3.84 1.41 17.14
CA SER A 85 -2.96 0.38 17.74
C SER A 85 -3.60 -0.93 18.22
N GLN A 86 -4.92 -0.98 18.39
CA GLN A 86 -5.66 -2.18 18.79
C GLN A 86 -6.39 -2.88 17.63
N ASN A 87 -6.14 -2.45 16.40
CA ASN A 87 -6.80 -2.94 15.19
C ASN A 87 -5.86 -3.83 14.38
N ALA A 88 -6.43 -4.73 13.61
CA ALA A 88 -5.73 -5.55 12.62
C ALA A 88 -6.04 -5.06 11.20
N VAL A 89 -5.08 -5.28 10.31
CA VAL A 89 -5.23 -5.02 8.87
C VAL A 89 -5.28 -6.35 8.14
N TYR A 90 -6.36 -6.58 7.41
CA TYR A 90 -6.52 -7.67 6.46
C TYR A 90 -6.21 -7.18 5.05
N PHE A 91 -5.45 -7.95 4.29
CA PHE A 91 -5.24 -7.67 2.87
C PHE A 91 -4.90 -8.94 2.09
N THR A 92 -5.30 -8.95 0.83
CA THR A 92 -4.95 -9.96 -0.16
C THR A 92 -4.57 -9.24 -1.46
N GLY A 93 -3.74 -9.88 -2.28
CA GLY A 93 -3.57 -9.41 -3.64
C GLY A 93 -4.81 -9.73 -4.47
N SER A 94 -5.08 -8.87 -5.45
CA SER A 94 -6.13 -9.05 -6.46
C SER A 94 -5.86 -10.27 -7.36
N THR A 95 -4.65 -10.85 -7.28
CA THR A 95 -4.30 -12.16 -7.88
C THR A 95 -3.51 -13.03 -6.89
N PRO A 96 -3.54 -14.38 -7.03
CA PRO A 96 -2.77 -15.28 -6.18
C PRO A 96 -1.26 -14.98 -6.17
N SER A 97 -0.71 -14.56 -7.33
CA SER A 97 0.69 -14.18 -7.46
C SER A 97 1.05 -12.96 -6.62
N ARG A 98 0.17 -11.95 -6.57
CA ARG A 98 0.34 -10.76 -5.71
C ARG A 98 0.24 -11.14 -4.24
N THR A 99 -0.72 -11.98 -3.86
CA THR A 99 -0.81 -12.52 -2.49
C THR A 99 0.46 -13.26 -2.06
N ARG A 100 1.04 -14.07 -2.95
CA ARG A 100 2.31 -14.76 -2.67
C ARG A 100 3.47 -13.77 -2.51
N LEU A 101 3.54 -12.75 -3.35
CA LEU A 101 4.58 -11.72 -3.28
C LEU A 101 4.53 -10.95 -1.95
N TYR A 102 3.32 -10.56 -1.50
CA TYR A 102 3.15 -9.93 -0.19
C TYR A 102 3.69 -10.81 0.94
N ARG A 103 3.36 -12.11 0.94
CA ARG A 103 3.85 -13.05 1.96
C ARG A 103 5.38 -13.13 2.01
N ILE A 104 6.03 -13.18 0.84
CA ILE A 104 7.50 -13.23 0.76
C ILE A 104 8.12 -11.98 1.39
N ILE A 105 7.60 -10.80 1.06
CA ILE A 105 8.16 -9.53 1.54
C ILE A 105 7.87 -9.32 3.02
N LEU A 106 6.66 -9.61 3.48
CA LEU A 106 6.35 -9.54 4.92
C LEU A 106 7.27 -10.45 5.73
N ASN A 107 7.52 -11.68 5.27
CA ASN A 107 8.44 -12.58 5.97
C ASN A 107 9.89 -12.07 5.97
N ARG A 108 10.30 -11.33 4.94
CA ARG A 108 11.62 -10.69 4.89
C ARG A 108 11.73 -9.51 5.86
N GLU A 109 10.69 -8.69 5.95
CA GLU A 109 10.70 -7.44 6.72
C GLU A 109 10.31 -7.64 8.20
N TYR A 110 9.49 -8.65 8.54
CA TYR A 110 9.02 -8.91 9.91
C TYR A 110 9.97 -9.80 10.74
N VAL A 111 10.97 -10.42 10.11
CA VAL A 111 11.96 -11.31 10.76
C VAL A 111 13.25 -10.56 11.16
N ASN A 112 13.29 -9.23 11.03
CA ASN A 112 14.41 -8.40 11.49
C ASN A 112 14.05 -7.53 12.70
#